data_AF-A0A256YBZ8-F1
#
_entry.id   AF-A0A256YBZ8-F1
#
_cell.length_a   1.000
_cell.length_b   1.000
_cell.length_c   1.000
_cell.angle_alpha   90.00
_cell.angle_beta   90.00
_cell.angle_gamma   90.00
#
_symmetry.space_group_name_H-M   'P 1'
#
loop_
_entity.id
_entity.type
_entity.pdbx_description
1 polymer ?
#
loop_
_entity_poly.entity_id
_entity_poly.type
_entity_poly.pdbx_seq_one_letter_code
_entity_poly.pdbx_strand_id
1 'polypeptide(L)'
;MEKLRKKELENKAKAFLSFLYKIKKSKKKLKLIFHSDVDGFCSCFLMQNFLKEINIKFKPYPYDHEKRCKIKRNMPILALDISASKSSGFYWKGMEKSKSIFFIDHHFYTKEERKIFNKILITPTSSFLDAFYPCSKFCYDIISFARRFLKIDKEKGKDADELLIAFLGVIGDVTYRTKEFFPMLTKNIEKKYNIEWKSLLRIKRLLDFAIKKEQASSIFSYLNLLYNKKIEEVRESLEKKYRRDLERVDRLVKNFEKKKKRYGKFYVYRMKEKASRIATEIINRLNYKNVVVIKKEKSYFSISIRSRNLNLLEVVDKIFDGCKATYGGHKVAVGALVKAKDLGRFLENLKKI
;
A
#
# COMPACT_ATOMS: atom_id res chain seq x y z
N MET A 1 17.61 -6.70 18.66
CA MET A 1 16.47 -6.60 17.72
C MET A 1 16.77 -7.13 16.31
N GLU A 2 17.85 -6.68 15.65
CA GLU A 2 18.14 -7.07 14.25
C GLU A 2 18.34 -8.59 14.03
N LYS A 3 19.07 -9.27 14.94
CA LYS A 3 19.25 -10.74 14.89
C LYS A 3 17.93 -11.50 14.99
N LEU A 4 17.04 -11.09 15.89
CA LEU A 4 15.69 -11.68 16.05
C LEU A 4 14.86 -11.46 14.79
N ARG A 5 14.90 -10.24 14.22
CA ARG A 5 14.24 -9.90 12.96
C ARG A 5 14.72 -10.79 11.81
N LYS A 6 16.03 -10.98 11.69
CA LYS A 6 16.66 -11.83 10.69
C LYS A 6 16.16 -13.28 10.81
N LYS A 7 16.13 -13.84 12.02
CA LYS A 7 15.66 -15.21 12.30
C LYS A 7 14.17 -15.41 11.95
N GLU A 8 13.33 -14.43 12.24
CA GLU A 8 11.90 -14.52 11.90
C GLU A 8 11.66 -14.41 10.38
N LEU A 9 12.33 -13.48 9.68
CA LEU A 9 12.29 -13.41 8.22
C LEU A 9 12.76 -14.72 7.59
N GLU A 10 13.79 -15.31 8.18
CA GLU A 10 14.31 -16.61 7.76
C GLU A 10 13.27 -17.72 7.89
N ASN A 11 12.61 -17.84 9.05
CA ASN A 11 11.55 -18.82 9.29
C ASN A 11 10.36 -18.62 8.32
N LYS A 12 10.00 -17.37 8.07
CA LYS A 12 8.97 -16.98 7.12
C LYS A 12 9.33 -17.37 5.69
N ALA A 13 10.58 -17.19 5.28
CA ALA A 13 11.06 -17.65 3.98
C ALA A 13 11.03 -19.19 3.85
N LYS A 14 11.36 -19.95 4.91
CA LYS A 14 11.20 -21.42 4.92
C LYS A 14 9.75 -21.84 4.75
N ALA A 15 8.82 -21.20 5.45
CA ALA A 15 7.38 -21.46 5.30
C ALA A 15 6.89 -21.15 3.89
N PHE A 16 7.35 -20.03 3.32
CA PHE A 16 7.05 -19.63 1.95
C PHE A 16 7.58 -20.65 0.92
N LEU A 17 8.83 -21.10 1.05
CA LEU A 17 9.39 -22.15 0.18
C LEU A 17 8.64 -23.47 0.31
N SER A 18 8.21 -23.86 1.52
CA SER A 18 7.39 -25.05 1.73
C SER A 18 6.05 -24.96 0.98
N PHE A 19 5.42 -23.78 1.00
CA PHE A 19 4.22 -23.51 0.21
C PHE A 19 4.50 -23.67 -1.30
N LEU A 20 5.55 -23.02 -1.82
CA LEU A 20 5.90 -23.08 -3.23
C LEU A 20 6.26 -24.49 -3.71
N TYR A 21 6.94 -25.28 -2.88
CA TYR A 21 7.26 -26.67 -3.17
C TYR A 21 5.99 -27.52 -3.38
N LYS A 22 4.96 -27.34 -2.53
CA LYS A 22 3.66 -28.01 -2.70
C LYS A 22 2.99 -27.60 -4.02
N ILE A 23 3.08 -26.34 -4.40
CA ILE A 23 2.53 -25.86 -5.67
C ILE A 23 3.24 -26.51 -6.84
N LYS A 24 4.58 -26.50 -6.84
CA LYS A 24 5.41 -27.12 -7.88
C LYS A 24 5.09 -28.62 -8.02
N LYS A 25 4.99 -29.36 -6.92
CA LYS A 25 4.61 -30.79 -6.91
C LYS A 25 3.20 -31.03 -7.50
N SER A 26 2.25 -30.15 -7.18
CA SER A 26 0.87 -30.28 -7.68
C SER A 26 0.70 -29.96 -9.17
N LYS A 27 1.71 -29.34 -9.81
CA LYS A 27 1.66 -28.80 -11.19
C LYS A 27 0.51 -27.80 -11.44
N LYS A 28 -0.21 -27.37 -10.41
CA LYS A 28 -1.29 -26.38 -10.51
C LYS A 28 -0.72 -24.99 -10.73
N LYS A 29 -1.45 -24.18 -11.52
CA LYS A 29 -1.12 -22.77 -11.74
C LYS A 29 -1.45 -21.94 -10.49
N LEU A 30 -0.45 -21.23 -9.96
CA LEU A 30 -0.60 -20.28 -8.84
C LEU A 30 -1.39 -19.04 -9.26
N LYS A 31 -2.38 -18.63 -8.47
CA LYS A 31 -2.98 -17.30 -8.60
C LYS A 31 -2.24 -16.33 -7.70
N LEU A 32 -1.68 -15.27 -8.28
CA LEU A 32 -1.13 -14.14 -7.54
C LEU A 32 -2.23 -13.09 -7.43
N ILE A 33 -2.76 -12.88 -6.24
CA ILE A 33 -3.77 -11.85 -5.99
C ILE A 33 -3.09 -10.72 -5.23
N PHE A 34 -3.23 -9.49 -5.68
CA PHE A 34 -2.49 -8.37 -5.11
C PHE A 34 -3.29 -7.08 -5.08
N HIS A 35 -3.02 -6.18 -4.15
CA HIS A 35 -3.75 -4.92 -4.05
C HIS A 35 -3.48 -3.99 -5.25
N SER A 36 -4.49 -3.19 -5.61
CA SER A 36 -4.44 -2.32 -6.79
C SER A 36 -3.86 -0.94 -6.45
N ASP A 37 -2.69 -0.91 -5.80
CA ASP A 37 -1.90 0.28 -5.55
C ASP A 37 -0.40 0.04 -5.81
N VAL A 38 0.43 1.03 -5.51
CA VAL A 38 1.86 0.95 -5.81
C VAL A 38 2.56 -0.17 -5.01
N ASP A 39 2.17 -0.40 -3.75
CA ASP A 39 2.80 -1.44 -2.92
C ASP A 39 2.42 -2.84 -3.42
N GLY A 40 1.13 -3.08 -3.68
CA GLY A 40 0.63 -4.32 -4.25
C GLY A 40 1.22 -4.65 -5.63
N PHE A 41 1.32 -3.66 -6.54
CA PHE A 41 1.93 -3.87 -7.86
C PHE A 41 3.45 -4.15 -7.75
N CYS A 42 4.18 -3.45 -6.90
CA CYS A 42 5.61 -3.70 -6.67
C CYS A 42 5.83 -5.09 -6.05
N SER A 43 5.04 -5.45 -5.04
CA SER A 43 5.03 -6.79 -4.43
C SER A 43 4.80 -7.89 -5.46
N CYS A 44 3.79 -7.72 -6.32
CA CYS A 44 3.49 -8.67 -7.38
C CYS A 44 4.61 -8.74 -8.41
N PHE A 45 5.21 -7.63 -8.82
CA PHE A 45 6.34 -7.63 -9.77
C PHE A 45 7.53 -8.44 -9.24
N LEU A 46 7.95 -8.16 -8.00
CA LEU A 46 9.03 -8.89 -7.33
C LEU A 46 8.75 -10.40 -7.28
N MET A 47 7.54 -10.75 -6.88
CA MET A 47 7.14 -12.14 -6.75
C MET A 47 7.08 -12.87 -8.10
N GLN A 48 6.63 -12.20 -9.15
CA GLN A 48 6.61 -12.77 -10.50
C GLN A 48 8.02 -13.09 -11.00
N ASN A 49 8.99 -12.21 -10.75
CA ASN A 49 10.38 -12.45 -11.14
C ASN A 49 10.94 -13.68 -10.41
N PHE A 50 10.79 -13.74 -9.08
CA PHE A 50 11.24 -14.89 -8.31
C PHE A 50 10.54 -16.20 -8.74
N LEU A 51 9.23 -16.18 -8.98
CA LEU A 51 8.50 -17.37 -9.42
C LEU A 51 8.92 -17.87 -10.80
N LYS A 52 9.29 -16.96 -11.73
CA LYS A 52 9.89 -17.32 -13.02
C LYS A 52 11.23 -18.02 -12.81
N GLU A 53 12.10 -17.47 -11.96
CA GLU A 53 13.43 -18.04 -11.67
C GLU A 53 13.35 -19.50 -11.18
N ILE A 54 12.32 -19.85 -10.39
CA ILE A 54 12.16 -21.21 -9.85
C ILE A 54 11.19 -22.09 -10.66
N ASN A 55 10.77 -21.63 -11.84
CA ASN A 55 9.89 -22.33 -12.79
C ASN A 55 8.50 -22.69 -12.21
N ILE A 56 7.85 -21.76 -11.50
CA ILE A 56 6.45 -21.92 -11.05
C ILE A 56 5.51 -21.17 -12.00
N LYS A 57 4.51 -21.87 -12.56
CA LYS A 57 3.47 -21.27 -13.40
C LYS A 57 2.52 -20.44 -12.52
N PHE A 58 2.32 -19.18 -12.87
CA PHE A 58 1.40 -18.28 -12.16
C PHE A 58 0.51 -17.46 -13.09
N LYS A 59 -0.53 -16.83 -12.53
CA LYS A 59 -1.32 -15.77 -13.19
C LYS A 59 -1.62 -14.64 -12.20
N PRO A 60 -1.23 -13.39 -12.52
CA PRO A 60 -1.51 -12.23 -11.69
C PRO A 60 -2.98 -11.77 -11.83
N TYR A 61 -3.55 -11.33 -10.71
CA TYR A 61 -4.90 -10.80 -10.58
C TYR A 61 -4.88 -9.59 -9.64
N PRO A 62 -4.97 -8.36 -10.18
CA PRO A 62 -5.18 -7.19 -9.34
C PRO A 62 -6.51 -7.35 -8.63
N TYR A 63 -6.49 -7.20 -7.32
CA TYR A 63 -7.68 -7.24 -6.50
C TYR A 63 -8.39 -5.91 -6.60
N ASP A 64 -9.65 -5.99 -7.01
CA ASP A 64 -10.59 -4.88 -7.10
C ASP A 64 -11.77 -5.22 -6.20
N HIS A 65 -12.07 -4.35 -5.23
CA HIS A 65 -13.16 -4.54 -4.27
C HIS A 65 -14.52 -4.69 -4.96
N GLU A 66 -14.69 -4.11 -6.15
CA GLU A 66 -15.91 -4.22 -6.94
C GLU A 66 -16.00 -5.56 -7.70
N LYS A 67 -14.85 -6.16 -8.03
CA LYS A 67 -14.73 -7.43 -8.76
C LYS A 67 -14.22 -8.52 -7.84
N ARG A 68 -15.08 -8.95 -6.90
CA ARG A 68 -14.81 -10.14 -6.07
C ARG A 68 -14.41 -11.29 -6.99
N CYS A 69 -13.13 -11.65 -6.97
CA CYS A 69 -12.63 -12.75 -7.78
C CYS A 69 -13.41 -14.02 -7.38
N LYS A 70 -14.05 -14.71 -8.32
CA LYS A 70 -14.61 -16.04 -8.02
C LYS A 70 -13.42 -17.01 -7.86
N ILE A 71 -12.95 -17.18 -6.63
CA ILE A 71 -11.89 -18.15 -6.30
C ILE A 71 -12.53 -19.52 -6.10
N LYS A 72 -12.09 -20.51 -6.89
CA LYS A 72 -12.48 -21.91 -6.70
C LYS A 72 -11.77 -22.49 -5.46
N ARG A 73 -12.47 -23.33 -4.71
CA ARG A 73 -12.11 -23.83 -3.36
C ARG A 73 -10.78 -24.58 -3.23
N ASN A 74 -10.08 -24.90 -4.33
CA ASN A 74 -8.85 -25.72 -4.34
C ASN A 74 -7.72 -25.14 -5.22
N MET A 75 -7.77 -23.83 -5.50
CA MET A 75 -6.72 -23.16 -6.27
C MET A 75 -5.61 -22.67 -5.35
N PRO A 76 -4.33 -22.89 -5.72
CA PRO A 76 -3.23 -22.30 -4.99
C PRO A 76 -3.22 -20.79 -5.19
N ILE A 77 -3.15 -20.05 -4.08
CA ILE A 77 -3.20 -18.58 -4.06
C ILE A 77 -2.05 -18.06 -3.23
N LEU A 78 -1.39 -17.05 -3.76
CA LEU A 78 -0.52 -16.16 -3.01
C LEU A 78 -1.15 -14.77 -3.05
N ALA A 79 -1.63 -14.31 -1.91
CA ALA A 79 -2.19 -12.99 -1.71
C ALA A 79 -1.10 -12.03 -1.22
N LEU A 80 -0.97 -10.88 -1.86
CA LEU A 80 0.07 -9.88 -1.60
C LEU A 80 -0.61 -8.55 -1.27
N ASP A 81 -0.26 -7.97 -0.14
CA ASP A 81 -0.78 -6.65 0.27
C ASP A 81 -2.30 -6.60 0.44
N ILE A 82 -2.92 -7.72 0.81
CA ILE A 82 -4.37 -7.79 0.98
C ILE A 82 -4.71 -8.32 2.36
N SER A 83 -5.43 -7.48 3.10
CA SER A 83 -5.90 -7.82 4.45
C SER A 83 -6.95 -8.93 4.44
N ALA A 84 -6.64 -10.06 5.07
CA ALA A 84 -7.59 -11.12 5.38
C ALA A 84 -8.45 -10.82 6.63
N SER A 85 -8.31 -9.62 7.22
CA SER A 85 -9.07 -9.24 8.41
C SER A 85 -10.57 -9.17 8.12
N LYS A 86 -11.40 -9.50 9.10
CA LYS A 86 -12.85 -9.25 9.03
C LYS A 86 -13.16 -7.76 8.86
N SER A 87 -12.36 -6.91 9.48
CA SER A 87 -12.56 -5.46 9.49
C SER A 87 -12.26 -4.79 8.15
N SER A 88 -11.49 -5.43 7.27
CA SER A 88 -11.16 -4.89 5.94
C SER A 88 -12.32 -4.99 4.94
N GLY A 89 -13.43 -5.63 5.33
CA GLY A 89 -14.53 -5.98 4.41
C GLY A 89 -14.16 -7.06 3.39
N PHE A 90 -12.89 -7.51 3.37
CA PHE A 90 -12.37 -8.60 2.55
C PHE A 90 -12.27 -9.89 3.35
N TYR A 91 -13.36 -10.29 4.00
CA TYR A 91 -13.43 -11.59 4.64
C TYR A 91 -13.84 -12.66 3.63
N TRP A 92 -12.89 -13.50 3.22
CA TRP A 92 -13.22 -14.69 2.45
C TRP A 92 -13.74 -15.78 3.37
N LYS A 93 -15.05 -15.84 3.50
CA LYS A 93 -15.73 -16.94 4.19
C LYS A 93 -15.25 -18.28 3.61
N GLY A 94 -14.51 -19.07 4.40
CA GLY A 94 -14.03 -20.40 4.03
C GLY A 94 -12.54 -20.49 3.67
N MET A 95 -11.78 -19.38 3.66
CA MET A 95 -10.33 -19.42 3.41
C MET A 95 -9.52 -19.89 4.61
N GLU A 96 -10.05 -19.76 5.82
CA GLU A 96 -9.45 -20.28 7.06
C GLU A 96 -9.20 -21.80 7.02
N LYS A 97 -9.95 -22.54 6.18
CA LYS A 97 -9.79 -23.99 6.01
C LYS A 97 -8.92 -24.35 4.81
N SER A 98 -8.51 -23.38 3.99
CA SER A 98 -7.80 -23.67 2.75
C SER A 98 -6.28 -23.78 2.98
N LYS A 99 -5.77 -25.01 2.83
CA LYS A 99 -4.31 -25.26 2.81
C LYS A 99 -3.62 -24.75 1.54
N SER A 100 -4.37 -24.20 0.58
CA SER A 100 -3.85 -23.75 -0.71
C SER A 100 -3.60 -22.24 -0.78
N ILE A 101 -3.69 -21.52 0.33
CA ILE A 101 -3.60 -20.06 0.33
C ILE A 101 -2.43 -19.63 1.21
N PHE A 102 -1.70 -18.64 0.73
CA PHE A 102 -0.60 -18.02 1.44
C PHE A 102 -0.72 -16.51 1.30
N PHE A 103 -0.50 -15.77 2.37
CA PHE A 103 -0.60 -14.32 2.45
C PHE A 103 0.76 -13.74 2.82
N ILE A 104 1.15 -12.69 2.13
CA ILE A 104 2.22 -11.78 2.54
C ILE A 104 1.57 -10.41 2.65
N ASP A 105 1.50 -9.88 3.86
CA ASP A 105 0.71 -8.70 4.14
C ASP A 105 1.30 -7.89 5.30
N HIS A 106 0.91 -6.62 5.41
CA HIS A 106 1.36 -5.67 6.42
C HIS A 106 0.21 -5.03 7.22
N HIS A 107 -1.05 -5.27 6.82
CA HIS A 107 -2.21 -4.75 7.53
C HIS A 107 -2.29 -5.28 8.97
N PHE A 108 -3.09 -4.59 9.80
CA PHE A 108 -3.31 -4.98 11.17
C PHE A 108 -4.19 -6.25 11.25
N TYR A 109 -3.80 -7.16 12.14
CA TYR A 109 -4.57 -8.35 12.49
C TYR A 109 -4.68 -8.46 14.00
N THR A 110 -5.89 -8.72 14.47
CA THR A 110 -6.18 -9.07 15.87
C THR A 110 -5.44 -10.35 16.27
N LYS A 111 -5.29 -10.58 17.58
CA LYS A 111 -4.64 -11.79 18.11
C LYS A 111 -5.39 -13.05 17.65
N GLU A 112 -6.70 -12.98 17.59
CA GLU A 112 -7.62 -14.03 17.15
C GLU A 112 -7.43 -14.33 15.66
N GLU A 113 -7.39 -13.30 14.81
CA GLU A 113 -7.14 -13.46 13.37
C GLU A 113 -5.76 -14.07 13.11
N ARG A 114 -4.73 -13.64 13.85
CA ARG A 114 -3.39 -14.23 13.71
C ARG A 114 -3.38 -15.71 14.07
N LYS A 115 -4.11 -16.14 15.11
CA LYS A 115 -4.23 -17.57 15.44
C LYS A 115 -4.87 -18.37 14.30
N ILE A 116 -5.90 -17.80 13.66
CA ILE A 116 -6.59 -18.42 12.52
C ILE A 116 -5.65 -18.56 11.32
N PHE A 117 -4.88 -17.51 11.03
CA PHE A 117 -4.06 -17.44 9.81
C PHE A 117 -2.59 -17.83 10.02
N ASN A 118 -2.14 -18.22 11.20
CA ASN A 118 -0.71 -18.41 11.54
C ASN A 118 0.06 -19.35 10.58
N LYS A 119 -0.63 -20.29 9.94
CA LYS A 119 -0.04 -21.26 8.99
C LYS A 119 0.07 -20.73 7.56
N ILE A 120 -0.63 -19.65 7.25
CA ILE A 120 -0.84 -19.12 5.91
C ILE A 120 -0.53 -17.63 5.80
N LEU A 121 -0.26 -16.93 6.90
CA LEU A 121 -0.05 -15.48 6.93
C LEU A 121 1.36 -15.14 7.37
N ILE A 122 2.08 -14.52 6.45
CA ILE A 122 3.30 -13.82 6.75
C ILE A 122 2.95 -12.34 6.94
N THR A 123 2.86 -11.91 8.19
CA THR A 123 2.74 -10.50 8.59
C THR A 123 3.84 -10.13 9.58
N PRO A 124 4.25 -8.86 9.67
CA PRO A 124 4.97 -8.37 10.84
C PRO A 124 4.21 -8.79 12.12
N THR A 125 4.86 -9.52 13.03
CA THR A 125 4.27 -9.82 14.35
C THR A 125 4.20 -8.53 15.19
N SER A 126 3.37 -8.50 16.23
CA SER A 126 3.27 -7.32 17.12
C SER A 126 4.57 -7.03 17.87
N SER A 127 5.38 -8.06 18.15
CA SER A 127 6.75 -7.93 18.66
C SER A 127 7.76 -7.50 17.61
N PHE A 128 7.39 -7.57 16.32
CA PHE A 128 8.27 -7.28 15.21
C PHE A 128 8.51 -5.78 15.11
N LEU A 129 7.48 -4.95 15.24
CA LEU A 129 7.57 -3.57 14.78
C LEU A 129 6.46 -2.67 15.33
N ASP A 130 6.83 -1.74 16.21
CA ASP A 130 6.18 -0.42 16.29
C ASP A 130 6.34 0.36 14.95
N ALA A 131 7.17 -0.14 14.03
CA ALA A 131 7.51 0.48 12.76
C ALA A 131 6.82 -0.19 11.55
N PHE A 132 5.92 0.54 10.93
CA PHE A 132 5.27 0.21 9.67
C PHE A 132 6.19 -0.45 8.62
N TYR A 133 5.75 -1.56 8.00
CA TYR A 133 6.60 -2.37 7.10
C TYR A 133 5.85 -2.88 5.87
N PRO A 134 5.95 -2.15 4.74
CA PRO A 134 5.18 -2.41 3.51
C PRO A 134 5.40 -3.79 2.92
N CYS A 135 4.39 -4.29 2.20
CA CYS A 135 4.38 -5.63 1.63
C CYS A 135 5.51 -5.82 0.60
N SER A 136 5.84 -4.81 -0.20
CA SER A 136 6.90 -4.93 -1.21
C SER A 136 8.27 -5.16 -0.58
N LYS A 137 8.57 -4.46 0.52
CA LYS A 137 9.81 -4.65 1.29
C LYS A 137 9.85 -6.03 1.89
N PHE A 138 8.70 -6.51 2.35
CA PHE A 138 8.58 -7.84 2.91
C PHE A 138 8.81 -8.92 1.86
N CYS A 139 8.21 -8.78 0.68
CA CYS A 139 8.43 -9.67 -0.46
C CYS A 139 9.93 -9.70 -0.82
N TYR A 140 10.57 -8.54 -0.95
CA TYR A 140 12.01 -8.45 -1.23
C TYR A 140 12.85 -9.22 -0.21
N ASP A 141 12.60 -9.03 1.09
CA ASP A 141 13.37 -9.69 2.14
C ASP A 141 13.12 -11.21 2.15
N ILE A 142 11.87 -11.66 2.00
CA ILE A 142 11.52 -13.09 1.91
C ILE A 142 12.20 -13.74 0.70
N ILE A 143 12.12 -13.12 -0.48
CA ILE A 143 12.77 -13.59 -1.71
C ILE A 143 14.29 -13.68 -1.49
N SER A 144 14.89 -12.68 -0.86
CA SER A 144 16.32 -12.65 -0.56
C SER A 144 16.79 -13.78 0.37
N PHE A 145 15.95 -14.22 1.32
CA PHE A 145 16.21 -15.43 2.10
C PHE A 145 15.95 -16.70 1.29
N ALA A 146 14.86 -16.74 0.51
CA ALA A 146 14.48 -17.89 -0.28
C ALA A 146 15.57 -18.26 -1.31
N ARG A 147 16.13 -17.29 -2.03
CA ARG A 147 17.25 -17.50 -2.97
C ARG A 147 18.47 -18.13 -2.28
N ARG A 148 18.80 -17.70 -1.06
CA ARG A 148 19.91 -18.27 -0.28
C ARG A 148 19.67 -19.75 0.05
N PHE A 149 18.45 -20.11 0.46
CA PHE A 149 18.10 -21.52 0.71
C PHE A 149 18.14 -22.39 -0.52
N LEU A 150 17.72 -21.84 -1.66
CA LEU A 150 17.74 -22.53 -2.94
C LEU A 150 19.12 -22.52 -3.61
N LYS A 151 20.13 -21.88 -2.99
CA LYS A 151 21.47 -21.67 -3.56
C LYS A 151 21.40 -21.10 -4.98
N ILE A 152 20.46 -20.19 -5.22
CA ILE A 152 20.35 -19.47 -6.50
C ILE A 152 21.43 -18.40 -6.48
N ASP A 153 22.43 -18.57 -7.33
CA ASP A 153 23.49 -17.59 -7.51
C ASP A 153 22.90 -16.26 -7.92
N LYS A 154 23.29 -15.23 -7.17
CA LYS A 154 22.85 -13.87 -7.42
C LYS A 154 23.69 -13.33 -8.56
N GLU A 155 23.08 -13.08 -9.71
CA GLU A 155 23.71 -12.19 -10.68
C GLU A 155 23.98 -10.85 -10.00
N LYS A 156 25.25 -10.42 -10.03
CA LYS A 156 25.69 -9.15 -9.46
C LYS A 156 24.83 -8.03 -10.04
N GLY A 157 24.04 -7.37 -9.20
CA GLY A 157 23.20 -6.24 -9.59
C GLY A 157 21.69 -6.50 -9.57
N LYS A 158 21.19 -7.72 -9.77
CA LYS A 158 19.73 -7.98 -9.77
C LYS A 158 19.06 -7.61 -8.43
N ASP A 159 19.70 -7.95 -7.32
CA ASP A 159 19.23 -7.60 -5.97
C ASP A 159 19.13 -6.09 -5.73
N ALA A 160 19.92 -5.30 -6.45
CA ALA A 160 19.86 -3.85 -6.37
C ALA A 160 18.54 -3.34 -6.93
N ASP A 161 18.20 -3.84 -8.12
CA ASP A 161 17.13 -3.30 -8.93
C ASP A 161 15.78 -3.73 -8.40
N GLU A 162 15.70 -4.93 -7.85
CA GLU A 162 14.56 -5.34 -7.02
C GLU A 162 14.40 -4.48 -5.78
N LEU A 163 15.49 -4.01 -5.15
CA LEU A 163 15.40 -3.13 -3.99
C LEU A 163 14.81 -1.78 -4.36
N LEU A 164 15.09 -1.24 -5.55
CA LEU A 164 14.43 -0.02 -6.06
C LEU A 164 12.91 -0.24 -6.19
N ILE A 165 12.48 -1.35 -6.79
CA ILE A 165 11.06 -1.68 -6.92
C ILE A 165 10.40 -1.85 -5.55
N ALA A 166 11.06 -2.57 -4.64
CA ALA A 166 10.59 -2.71 -3.27
C ALA A 166 10.46 -1.33 -2.60
N PHE A 167 11.45 -0.46 -2.77
CA PHE A 167 11.44 0.88 -2.22
C PHE A 167 10.31 1.75 -2.79
N LEU A 168 10.00 1.66 -4.09
CA LEU A 168 8.85 2.35 -4.65
C LEU A 168 7.52 1.89 -4.03
N GLY A 169 7.37 0.59 -3.74
CA GLY A 169 6.24 0.07 -2.97
C GLY A 169 6.20 0.61 -1.54
N VAL A 170 7.37 0.75 -0.88
CA VAL A 170 7.46 1.40 0.44
C VAL A 170 6.95 2.84 0.36
N ILE A 171 7.44 3.64 -0.59
CA ILE A 171 6.95 5.01 -0.83
C ILE A 171 5.44 5.00 -1.16
N GLY A 172 4.98 3.96 -1.85
CA GLY A 172 3.58 3.61 -2.11
C GLY A 172 2.69 3.87 -0.90
N ASP A 173 3.15 3.30 0.22
CA ASP A 173 2.36 3.01 1.41
C ASP A 173 2.65 4.01 2.56
N VAL A 174 3.93 4.31 2.85
CA VAL A 174 4.32 5.33 3.86
C VAL A 174 4.44 6.75 3.32
N THR A 175 4.58 6.93 2.00
CA THR A 175 4.77 8.24 1.34
C THR A 175 5.91 9.08 1.96
N TYR A 176 5.62 10.27 2.50
CA TYR A 176 6.63 11.18 3.06
C TYR A 176 7.31 10.63 4.31
N ARG A 177 6.62 9.76 5.06
CA ARG A 177 7.17 9.14 6.28
C ARG A 177 8.22 8.08 5.98
N THR A 178 8.48 7.77 4.70
CA THR A 178 9.57 6.87 4.32
C THR A 178 10.92 7.32 4.87
N LYS A 179 11.21 8.63 4.84
CA LYS A 179 12.47 9.14 5.41
C LYS A 179 12.53 8.99 6.93
N GLU A 180 11.39 9.02 7.61
CA GLU A 180 11.30 8.80 9.06
C GLU A 180 11.47 7.31 9.40
N PHE A 181 10.76 6.42 8.68
CA PHE A 181 10.75 4.98 8.96
C PHE A 181 11.94 4.23 8.37
N PHE A 182 12.52 4.73 7.26
CA PHE A 182 13.56 4.08 6.48
C PHE A 182 14.66 5.06 6.01
N PRO A 183 15.28 5.85 6.92
CA PRO A 183 16.25 6.89 6.54
C PRO A 183 17.47 6.32 5.80
N MET A 184 18.06 5.24 6.32
CA MET A 184 19.23 4.61 5.70
C MET A 184 18.92 4.02 4.33
N LEU A 185 17.78 3.32 4.20
CA LEU A 185 17.37 2.75 2.91
C LEU A 185 17.14 3.86 1.89
N THR A 186 16.52 4.97 2.30
CA THR A 186 16.30 6.12 1.42
C THR A 186 17.64 6.69 0.93
N LYS A 187 18.59 6.96 1.85
CA LYS A 187 19.93 7.47 1.50
C LYS A 187 20.67 6.52 0.56
N ASN A 188 20.56 5.21 0.79
CA ASN A 188 21.20 4.20 -0.06
C ASN A 188 20.62 4.18 -1.47
N ILE A 189 19.30 4.30 -1.62
CA ILE A 189 18.65 4.37 -2.93
C ILE A 189 19.02 5.67 -3.65
N GLU A 190 18.93 6.82 -2.97
CA GLU A 190 19.28 8.12 -3.57
C GLU A 190 20.72 8.11 -4.11
N LYS A 191 21.67 7.63 -3.29
CA LYS A 191 23.08 7.53 -3.69
C LYS A 191 23.30 6.54 -4.84
N LYS A 192 22.69 5.35 -4.77
CA LYS A 192 22.95 4.27 -5.73
C LYS A 192 22.43 4.57 -7.13
N TYR A 193 21.26 5.18 -7.21
CA TYR A 193 20.59 5.49 -8.48
C TYR A 193 20.78 6.95 -8.91
N ASN A 194 21.58 7.72 -8.16
CA ASN A 194 21.77 9.15 -8.36
C ASN A 194 20.44 9.89 -8.59
N ILE A 195 19.46 9.62 -7.71
CA ILE A 195 18.10 10.13 -7.83
C ILE A 195 17.67 10.83 -6.56
N GLU A 196 17.05 12.00 -6.71
CA GLU A 196 16.50 12.73 -5.57
C GLU A 196 15.22 12.10 -5.04
N TRP A 197 15.01 12.19 -3.73
CA TRP A 197 13.76 11.82 -3.06
C TRP A 197 12.50 12.43 -3.70
N LYS A 198 12.59 13.70 -4.14
CA LYS A 198 11.47 14.38 -4.80
C LYS A 198 11.08 13.69 -6.11
N SER A 199 12.07 13.21 -6.87
CA SER A 199 11.85 12.47 -8.12
C SER A 199 11.22 11.09 -7.85
N LEU A 200 11.63 10.39 -6.78
CA LEU A 200 10.99 9.13 -6.38
C LEU A 200 9.53 9.32 -5.96
N LEU A 201 9.23 10.37 -5.19
CA LEU A 201 7.84 10.74 -4.86
C LEU A 201 7.03 11.08 -6.11
N ARG A 202 7.65 11.74 -7.09
CA ARG A 202 7.03 12.08 -8.38
C ARG A 202 6.69 10.82 -9.17
N ILE A 203 7.63 9.89 -9.31
CA ILE A 203 7.42 8.60 -10.00
C ILE A 203 6.31 7.81 -9.32
N LYS A 204 6.34 7.72 -7.99
CA LYS A 204 5.27 7.07 -7.22
C LYS A 204 3.90 7.66 -7.56
N ARG A 205 3.77 8.99 -7.59
CA ARG A 205 2.50 9.68 -7.92
C ARG A 205 2.04 9.36 -9.34
N LEU A 206 2.96 9.30 -10.28
CA LEU A 206 2.68 8.98 -11.67
C LEU A 206 2.20 7.53 -11.82
N LEU A 207 2.86 6.58 -11.15
CA LEU A 207 2.41 5.18 -11.08
C LEU A 207 1.00 5.09 -10.46
N ASP A 208 0.73 5.88 -9.42
CA ASP A 208 -0.60 6.01 -8.82
C ASP A 208 -1.67 6.46 -9.83
N PHE A 209 -1.34 7.33 -10.79
CA PHE A 209 -2.26 7.69 -11.87
C PHE A 209 -2.41 6.56 -12.88
N ALA A 210 -1.30 5.95 -13.28
CA ALA A 210 -1.29 4.83 -14.21
C ALA A 210 -2.15 3.67 -13.70
N ILE A 211 -1.96 3.24 -12.45
CA ILE A 211 -2.71 2.12 -11.84
C ILE A 211 -4.22 2.34 -11.89
N LYS A 212 -4.70 3.59 -11.83
CA LYS A 212 -6.14 3.89 -11.89
C LYS A 212 -6.72 3.95 -13.29
N LYS A 213 -5.87 4.13 -14.31
CA LYS A 213 -6.31 4.47 -15.66
C LYS A 213 -5.88 3.44 -16.69
N GLU A 214 -4.94 2.57 -16.35
CA GLU A 214 -4.35 1.62 -17.25
C GLU A 214 -4.59 0.18 -16.82
N GLN A 215 -4.36 -0.72 -17.76
CA GLN A 215 -4.35 -2.14 -17.49
C GLN A 215 -3.08 -2.53 -16.73
N ALA A 216 -3.15 -3.62 -15.95
CA ALA A 216 -2.03 -4.11 -15.16
C ALA A 216 -0.77 -4.40 -15.98
N SER A 217 -0.93 -4.84 -17.24
CA SER A 217 0.19 -5.09 -18.17
C SER A 217 1.04 -3.84 -18.42
N SER A 218 0.41 -2.68 -18.62
CA SER A 218 1.12 -1.41 -18.76
C SER A 218 1.90 -1.06 -17.50
N ILE A 219 1.31 -1.28 -16.32
CA ILE A 219 1.99 -1.01 -15.05
C ILE A 219 3.23 -1.90 -14.88
N PHE A 220 3.12 -3.19 -15.21
CA PHE A 220 4.26 -4.09 -15.19
C PHE A 220 5.33 -3.71 -16.21
N SER A 221 4.96 -3.12 -17.35
CA SER A 221 5.92 -2.56 -18.31
C SER A 221 6.73 -1.41 -17.70
N TYR A 222 6.07 -0.46 -17.03
CA TYR A 222 6.77 0.62 -16.31
C TYR A 222 7.68 0.11 -15.20
N LEU A 223 7.20 -0.86 -14.40
CA LEU A 223 8.03 -1.49 -13.36
C LEU A 223 9.22 -2.25 -13.96
N ASN A 224 9.06 -2.88 -15.12
CA ASN A 224 10.16 -3.54 -15.82
C ASN A 224 11.20 -2.52 -16.33
N LEU A 225 10.79 -1.37 -16.84
CA LEU A 225 11.72 -0.30 -17.23
C LEU A 225 12.48 0.25 -16.00
N LEU A 226 11.79 0.48 -14.88
CA LEU A 226 12.41 0.89 -13.62
C LEU A 226 13.41 -0.15 -13.10
N TYR A 227 13.05 -1.43 -13.18
CA TYR A 227 13.93 -2.55 -12.85
C TYR A 227 15.19 -2.56 -13.73
N ASN A 228 15.07 -2.17 -15.00
CA ASN A 228 16.21 -2.00 -15.91
C ASN A 228 16.88 -0.61 -15.80
N LYS A 229 16.69 0.09 -14.67
CA LYS A 229 17.31 1.40 -14.35
C LYS A 229 16.96 2.54 -15.31
N LYS A 230 15.91 2.40 -16.11
CA LYS A 230 15.44 3.42 -17.05
C LYS A 230 14.49 4.40 -16.35
N ILE A 231 14.96 4.97 -15.23
CA ILE A 231 14.10 5.74 -14.34
C ILE A 231 13.55 6.99 -15.03
N GLU A 232 14.41 7.69 -15.77
CA GLU A 232 14.04 8.96 -16.39
C GLU A 232 13.16 8.79 -17.63
N GLU A 233 13.40 7.73 -18.42
CA GLU A 233 12.51 7.30 -19.50
C GLU A 233 11.08 7.05 -18.98
N VAL A 234 10.96 6.37 -17.83
CA VAL A 234 9.65 6.11 -17.20
C VAL A 234 9.03 7.39 -16.68
N ARG A 235 9.82 8.25 -16.02
CA ARG A 235 9.34 9.55 -15.50
C ARG A 235 8.78 10.41 -16.62
N GLU A 236 9.56 10.65 -17.67
CA GLU A 236 9.17 11.51 -18.80
C GLU A 236 7.95 10.96 -19.55
N SER A 237 7.94 9.66 -19.83
CA SER A 237 6.81 8.98 -20.48
C SER A 237 5.51 9.15 -19.68
N LEU A 238 5.56 8.90 -18.38
CA LEU A 238 4.40 9.05 -17.51
C LEU A 238 4.02 10.52 -17.29
N GLU A 239 4.97 11.44 -17.17
CA GLU A 239 4.69 12.87 -17.02
C GLU A 239 3.98 13.44 -18.25
N LYS A 240 4.46 13.11 -19.45
CA LYS A 240 3.80 13.49 -20.70
C LYS A 240 2.37 12.98 -20.73
N LYS A 241 2.16 11.72 -20.35
CA LYS A 241 0.84 11.06 -20.34
C LYS A 241 -0.11 11.63 -19.29
N TYR A 242 0.38 11.94 -18.09
CA TYR A 242 -0.41 12.35 -16.93
C TYR A 242 -0.28 13.84 -16.58
N ARG A 243 0.21 14.67 -17.51
CA ARG A 243 0.41 16.11 -17.32
C ARG A 243 -0.85 16.81 -16.79
N ARG A 244 -2.00 16.54 -17.38
CA ARG A 244 -3.30 17.13 -16.96
C ARG A 244 -3.69 16.74 -15.53
N ASP A 245 -3.39 15.50 -15.10
CA ASP A 245 -3.66 15.07 -13.74
C ASP A 245 -2.73 15.74 -12.72
N LEU A 246 -1.46 15.91 -13.08
CA LEU A 246 -0.49 16.65 -12.28
C LEU A 246 -0.92 18.10 -12.10
N GLU A 247 -1.22 18.80 -13.21
CA GLU A 247 -1.71 20.18 -13.20
C GLU A 247 -3.00 20.31 -12.39
N ARG A 248 -3.91 19.34 -12.50
CA ARG A 248 -5.13 19.30 -11.69
C ARG A 248 -4.82 19.20 -10.20
N VAL A 249 -3.92 18.30 -9.79
CA VAL A 249 -3.49 18.19 -8.39
C VAL A 249 -2.84 19.49 -7.91
N ASP A 250 -1.97 20.09 -8.72
CA ASP A 250 -1.32 21.38 -8.41
C ASP A 250 -2.35 22.49 -8.20
N ARG A 251 -3.35 22.60 -9.08
CA ARG A 251 -4.46 23.57 -8.92
C ARG A 251 -5.25 23.31 -7.63
N LEU A 252 -5.53 22.06 -7.30
CA LEU A 252 -6.29 21.72 -6.09
C LEU A 252 -5.53 22.01 -4.80
N VAL A 253 -4.22 21.76 -4.78
CA VAL A 253 -3.34 22.11 -3.65
C VAL A 253 -3.23 23.63 -3.51
N LYS A 254 -3.08 24.38 -4.62
CA LYS A 254 -3.12 25.86 -4.59
C LYS A 254 -4.47 26.40 -4.11
N ASN A 255 -5.57 25.78 -4.52
CA ASN A 255 -6.91 26.18 -4.07
C ASN A 255 -7.18 25.87 -2.60
N PHE A 256 -6.60 24.78 -2.08
CA PHE A 256 -6.62 24.50 -0.65
C PHE A 256 -6.04 25.69 0.13
N GLU A 257 -4.86 26.19 -0.27
CA GLU A 257 -4.22 27.31 0.43
C GLU A 257 -5.10 28.56 0.51
N LYS A 258 -5.81 28.86 -0.57
CA LYS A 258 -6.69 30.03 -0.68
C LYS A 258 -8.02 29.88 0.05
N LYS A 259 -8.55 28.65 0.17
CA LYS A 259 -9.94 28.39 0.58
C LYS A 259 -10.09 27.58 1.85
N LYS A 260 -8.98 27.11 2.45
CA LYS A 260 -9.01 26.35 3.69
C LYS A 260 -9.65 27.19 4.81
N LYS A 261 -10.41 26.53 5.66
CA LYS A 261 -10.99 27.10 6.88
C LYS A 261 -10.46 26.33 8.08
N ARG A 262 -10.22 27.00 9.20
CA ARG A 262 -9.73 26.36 10.42
C ARG A 262 -10.91 25.92 11.29
N TYR A 263 -10.89 24.67 11.75
CA TYR A 263 -11.83 24.10 12.71
C TYR A 263 -11.01 23.37 13.78
N GLY A 264 -10.85 23.99 14.95
CA GLY A 264 -9.98 23.49 16.01
C GLY A 264 -8.54 23.30 15.52
N LYS A 265 -8.01 22.09 15.68
CA LYS A 265 -6.67 21.70 15.20
C LYS A 265 -6.59 21.39 13.69
N PHE A 266 -7.70 21.40 12.96
CA PHE A 266 -7.78 20.96 11.55
C PHE A 266 -7.92 22.12 10.56
N TYR A 267 -7.23 22.01 9.42
CA TYR A 267 -7.54 22.80 8.23
C TYR A 267 -8.48 22.02 7.31
N VAL A 268 -9.65 22.58 7.06
CA VAL A 268 -10.74 21.96 6.30
C VAL A 268 -10.87 22.62 4.93
N TYR A 269 -10.94 21.81 3.88
CA TYR A 269 -11.15 22.27 2.50
C TYR A 269 -12.28 21.50 1.83
N ARG A 270 -13.27 22.24 1.32
CA ARG A 270 -14.39 21.69 0.56
C ARG A 270 -14.09 21.77 -0.93
N MET A 271 -14.28 20.67 -1.64
CA MET A 271 -14.00 20.59 -3.07
C MET A 271 -15.05 19.76 -3.83
N LYS A 272 -15.04 19.87 -5.16
CA LYS A 272 -15.96 19.12 -6.04
C LYS A 272 -15.40 17.75 -6.49
N GLU A 273 -14.10 17.50 -6.30
CA GLU A 273 -13.39 16.32 -6.83
C GLU A 273 -13.00 15.32 -5.72
N LYS A 274 -12.54 14.11 -6.07
CA LYS A 274 -12.21 13.03 -5.11
C LYS A 274 -11.26 13.50 -3.98
N ALA A 275 -11.71 13.39 -2.73
CA ALA A 275 -11.05 13.99 -1.55
C ALA A 275 -9.77 13.28 -1.08
N SER A 276 -9.71 11.94 -1.17
CA SER A 276 -8.69 11.15 -0.46
C SER A 276 -7.25 11.42 -0.87
N ARG A 277 -6.99 11.48 -2.18
CA ARG A 277 -5.64 11.78 -2.69
C ARG A 277 -5.21 13.21 -2.39
N ILE A 278 -6.15 14.14 -2.45
CA ILE A 278 -5.85 15.56 -2.27
C ILE A 278 -5.46 15.85 -0.83
N ALA A 279 -6.10 15.21 0.16
CA ALA A 279 -5.70 15.34 1.57
C ALA A 279 -4.24 14.89 1.80
N THR A 280 -3.85 13.75 1.20
CA THR A 280 -2.47 13.26 1.24
C THR A 280 -1.50 14.23 0.53
N GLU A 281 -1.88 14.77 -0.63
CA GLU A 281 -1.03 15.72 -1.35
C GLU A 281 -0.83 17.04 -0.59
N ILE A 282 -1.90 17.56 0.04
CA ILE A 282 -1.84 18.77 0.86
C ILE A 282 -0.90 18.57 2.05
N ILE A 283 -1.13 17.52 2.86
CA ILE A 283 -0.35 17.31 4.08
C ILE A 283 1.13 17.09 3.75
N ASN A 284 1.42 16.42 2.63
CA ASN A 284 2.78 16.10 2.20
C ASN A 284 3.52 17.32 1.65
N ARG A 285 2.86 18.13 0.81
CA ARG A 285 3.52 19.24 0.10
C ARG A 285 3.57 20.53 0.91
N LEU A 286 2.57 20.77 1.75
CA LEU A 286 2.40 22.02 2.48
C LEU A 286 2.73 21.91 3.97
N ASN A 287 3.19 20.74 4.40
CA ASN A 287 3.68 20.49 5.76
C ASN A 287 2.65 20.73 6.88
N TYR A 288 1.35 20.65 6.59
CA TYR A 288 0.31 20.80 7.61
C TYR A 288 0.32 19.65 8.62
N LYS A 289 -0.08 19.94 9.87
CA LYS A 289 -0.23 18.92 10.91
C LYS A 289 -1.50 18.09 10.73
N ASN A 290 -2.64 18.75 10.50
CA ASN A 290 -3.95 18.10 10.38
C ASN A 290 -4.77 18.74 9.25
N VAL A 291 -5.29 17.89 8.35
CA VAL A 291 -6.03 18.32 7.17
C VAL A 291 -7.29 17.48 7.02
N VAL A 292 -8.39 18.13 6.68
CA VAL A 292 -9.64 17.49 6.26
C VAL A 292 -10.00 17.98 4.88
N VAL A 293 -10.22 17.05 3.95
CA VAL A 293 -10.78 17.35 2.64
C VAL A 293 -12.17 16.74 2.54
N ILE A 294 -13.12 17.56 2.09
CA ILE A 294 -14.54 17.21 2.02
C ILE A 294 -15.00 17.34 0.57
N LYS A 295 -15.55 16.26 0.01
CA LYS A 295 -16.23 16.26 -1.28
C LYS A 295 -17.73 16.09 -1.09
N LYS A 296 -18.53 16.96 -1.69
CA LYS A 296 -19.98 16.77 -1.77
C LYS A 296 -20.30 15.67 -2.78
N GLU A 297 -21.09 14.70 -2.35
CA GLU A 297 -21.74 13.70 -3.19
C GLU A 297 -23.28 13.93 -3.12
N LYS A 298 -24.09 13.11 -3.79
CA LYS A 298 -25.55 13.36 -3.88
C LYS A 298 -26.22 13.47 -2.51
N SER A 299 -26.09 12.45 -1.66
CA SER A 299 -26.76 12.37 -0.34
C SER A 299 -25.80 12.32 0.85
N TYR A 300 -24.50 12.40 0.59
CA TYR A 300 -23.43 12.29 1.58
C TYR A 300 -22.24 13.19 1.22
N PHE A 301 -21.33 13.35 2.17
CA PHE A 301 -20.03 13.94 1.99
C PHE A 301 -18.97 12.85 2.13
N SER A 302 -18.08 12.73 1.15
CA SER A 302 -16.87 11.93 1.26
C SER A 302 -15.79 12.77 1.95
N ILE A 303 -15.32 12.30 3.09
CA ILE A 303 -14.37 13.00 3.94
C ILE A 303 -13.06 12.20 3.98
N SER A 304 -11.96 12.93 3.86
CA SER A 304 -10.61 12.39 4.07
C SER A 304 -9.88 13.22 5.10
N ILE A 305 -9.58 12.61 6.24
CA ILE A 305 -8.84 13.20 7.35
C ILE A 305 -7.41 12.67 7.32
N ARG A 306 -6.43 13.56 7.48
CA ARG A 306 -5.00 13.23 7.60
C ARG A 306 -4.43 13.97 8.80
N SER A 307 -3.61 13.27 9.58
CA SER A 307 -2.91 13.85 10.74
C SER A 307 -1.47 13.35 10.81
N ARG A 308 -0.57 14.22 11.26
CA ARG A 308 0.83 13.90 11.60
C ARG A 308 1.07 13.76 13.10
N ASN A 309 0.22 14.35 13.93
CA ASN A 309 0.47 14.50 15.36
C ASN A 309 -0.69 14.08 16.26
N LEU A 310 -1.79 13.58 15.68
CA LEU A 310 -2.91 13.00 16.41
C LEU A 310 -3.03 11.53 16.04
N ASN A 311 -3.32 10.69 17.03
CA ASN A 311 -3.82 9.35 16.77
C ASN A 311 -5.31 9.46 16.42
N LEU A 312 -5.62 9.46 15.12
CA LEU A 312 -7.00 9.59 14.65
C LEU A 312 -7.90 8.46 15.18
N LEU A 313 -7.39 7.27 15.48
CA LEU A 313 -8.20 6.19 16.07
C LEU A 313 -8.72 6.52 17.48
N GLU A 314 -8.03 7.40 18.22
CA GLU A 314 -8.44 7.80 19.58
C GLU A 314 -9.46 8.95 19.57
N VAL A 315 -9.57 9.69 18.46
CA VAL A 315 -10.44 10.88 18.35
C VAL A 315 -11.54 10.73 17.31
N VAL A 316 -11.50 9.70 16.46
CA VAL A 316 -12.45 9.53 15.35
C VAL A 316 -13.90 9.39 15.83
N ASP A 317 -14.13 8.66 16.92
CA ASP A 317 -15.47 8.49 17.49
C ASP A 317 -16.03 9.83 17.96
N LYS A 318 -15.19 10.67 18.59
CA LYS A 318 -15.57 12.04 19.00
C LYS A 318 -15.83 12.95 17.80
N ILE A 319 -15.06 12.80 16.71
CA ILE A 319 -15.26 13.57 15.47
C ILE A 319 -16.61 13.24 14.83
N PHE A 320 -17.04 11.98 14.86
CA PHE A 320 -18.30 11.54 14.24
C PHE A 320 -19.48 11.38 15.21
N ASP A 321 -19.32 11.80 16.47
CA ASP A 321 -20.39 11.73 17.47
C ASP A 321 -21.67 12.46 17.02
N GLY A 322 -22.80 11.73 17.06
CA GLY A 322 -24.10 12.22 16.60
C GLY A 322 -24.25 12.36 15.08
N CYS A 323 -23.27 11.93 14.27
CA CYS A 323 -23.37 11.92 12.81
C CYS A 323 -23.81 10.54 12.31
N LYS A 324 -24.72 10.48 11.33
CA LYS A 324 -24.94 9.26 10.54
C LYS A 324 -23.79 9.11 9.54
N ALA A 325 -22.73 8.43 9.98
CA ALA A 325 -21.51 8.25 9.23
C ALA A 325 -21.04 6.79 9.16
N THR A 326 -20.34 6.44 8.09
CA THR A 326 -19.52 5.22 8.00
C THR A 326 -18.09 5.66 7.83
N TYR A 327 -17.19 5.21 8.70
CA TYR A 327 -15.78 5.60 8.67
C TYR A 327 -14.85 4.43 8.97
N GLY A 328 -13.59 4.59 8.59
CA GLY A 328 -12.53 3.63 8.84
C GLY A 328 -11.16 4.22 8.50
N GLY A 329 -10.09 3.60 8.99
CA GLY A 329 -8.73 4.06 8.71
C GLY A 329 -7.69 3.57 9.71
N HIS A 330 -6.62 4.36 9.85
CA HIS A 330 -5.46 4.10 10.68
C HIS A 330 -5.12 5.34 11.53
N LYS A 331 -4.11 5.21 12.40
CA LYS A 331 -3.67 6.27 13.33
C LYS A 331 -3.47 7.65 12.66
N VAL A 332 -3.07 7.71 11.40
CA VAL A 332 -2.74 8.97 10.68
C VAL A 332 -3.70 9.34 9.56
N ALA A 333 -4.67 8.47 9.25
CA ALA A 333 -5.55 8.63 8.09
C ALA A 333 -6.91 8.01 8.34
N VAL A 334 -7.99 8.79 8.22
CA VAL A 334 -9.38 8.31 8.28
C VAL A 334 -10.13 8.72 7.02
N GLY A 335 -10.89 7.79 6.45
CA GLY A 335 -11.89 8.05 5.43
C GLY A 335 -13.29 7.91 6.00
N ALA A 336 -14.23 8.74 5.57
CA ALA A 336 -15.61 8.65 6.02
C ALA A 336 -16.62 9.05 4.94
N LEU A 337 -17.83 8.52 5.06
CA LEU A 337 -19.04 8.98 4.38
C LEU A 337 -19.99 9.53 5.44
N VAL A 338 -20.33 10.81 5.37
CA VAL A 338 -21.24 11.49 6.33
C VAL A 338 -22.50 11.92 5.61
N LYS A 339 -23.69 11.67 6.16
CA LYS A 339 -24.95 12.15 5.56
C LYS A 339 -24.94 13.68 5.42
N ALA A 340 -25.54 14.18 4.34
CA ALA A 340 -25.46 15.61 4.01
C ALA A 340 -25.95 16.54 5.14
N LYS A 341 -27.03 16.14 5.82
CA LYS A 341 -27.62 16.89 6.95
C LYS A 341 -26.72 16.95 8.19
N ASP A 342 -25.78 16.01 8.35
CA ASP A 342 -24.94 15.90 9.55
C ASP A 342 -23.58 16.61 9.37
N LEU A 343 -23.33 17.25 8.22
CA LEU A 343 -22.07 17.96 7.98
C LEU A 343 -21.83 19.09 8.98
N GLY A 344 -22.89 19.80 9.40
CA GLY A 344 -22.79 20.84 10.42
C GLY A 344 -22.26 20.29 11.73
N ARG A 345 -22.88 19.22 12.24
CA ARG A 345 -22.46 18.52 13.46
C ARG A 345 -21.02 18.03 13.37
N PHE A 346 -20.63 17.40 12.27
CA PHE A 346 -19.24 16.97 12.03
C PHE A 346 -18.24 18.12 12.17
N LEU A 347 -18.53 19.30 11.60
CA LEU A 347 -17.64 20.45 11.68
C LEU A 347 -17.57 21.05 13.09
N GLU A 348 -18.67 21.03 13.84
CA GLU A 348 -18.67 21.42 15.25
C GLU A 348 -17.85 20.45 16.11
N ASN A 349 -17.95 19.15 15.86
CA ASN A 349 -17.14 18.15 16.55
C ASN A 349 -15.64 18.36 16.27
N LEU A 350 -15.26 18.67 15.03
CA LEU A 350 -13.86 18.99 14.70
C LEU A 350 -13.32 20.19 15.47
N LYS A 351 -14.14 21.20 15.78
CA LYS A 351 -13.70 22.37 16.57
C LYS A 351 -13.31 21.98 18.00
N LYS A 352 -13.90 20.91 18.53
CA LYS A 352 -13.69 20.41 19.90
C LYS A 352 -12.43 19.54 20.05
N ILE A 353 -11.78 19.19 18.93
CA ILE A 353 -10.52 18.42 18.89
C ILE A 353 -9.32 19.35 18.80
#